data_AF-A0A852L085-F1
#
_entry.id   AF-A0A852L085-F1
#
_cell.length_a   1.000
_cell.length_b   1.000
_cell.length_c   1.000
_cell.angle_alpha   90.00
_cell.angle_beta   90.00
_cell.angle_gamma   90.00
#
_symmetry.space_group_name_H-M   'P 1'
#
loop_
_entity.id
_entity.type
_entity.pdbx_description
1 polymer ?
#
loop_
_entity_poly.entity_id
_entity_poly.type
_entity_poly.pdbx_seq_one_letter_code
_entity_poly.pdbx_strand_id
1 'polypeptide(L)'
;GYRCFKAIMFLSGLLFGSVVIFLLCYKERVLETQLSLETSAGIALGIGLLCGLVTMLLRSVGLFTTGLLLGLLLATAALLAAAPLLPPPGPWVPVGSLLGLALLCALLALRWPKALTILSTAVFGAAVVVVCVDYFVEALALVLYVYDCLRLAPVRPLCWPGGAVLGAWPALSLLAILLQWKLTADGVSHTNVVLSRRQKRLQLLRIRQKAPCRQDPAPCPGTYRRKPPPMQRYAGDVLAP
;
A
#
# COMPACT_ATOMS: atom_id res chain seq x y z
N GLY A 1 6.46 6.22 -10.49
CA GLY A 1 6.79 4.80 -10.24
C GLY A 1 7.20 4.53 -8.79
N TYR A 2 8.50 4.60 -8.45
CA TYR A 2 9.02 4.09 -7.17
C TYR A 2 8.69 4.96 -5.94
N ARG A 3 8.58 6.28 -6.10
CA ARG A 3 8.26 7.21 -4.99
C ARG A 3 6.84 7.03 -4.47
N CYS A 4 5.85 6.94 -5.37
CA CYS A 4 4.45 6.70 -5.00
C CYS A 4 4.28 5.35 -4.29
N PHE A 5 4.98 4.31 -4.74
CA PHE A 5 4.95 3.00 -4.08
C PHE A 5 5.41 3.06 -2.62
N LYS A 6 6.46 3.85 -2.34
CA LYS A 6 6.98 4.03 -0.99
C LYS A 6 6.05 4.88 -0.11
N ALA A 7 5.39 5.88 -0.71
CA ALA A 7 4.38 6.69 -0.04
C ALA A 7 3.11 5.88 0.29
N ILE A 8 2.66 4.99 -0.59
CA ILE A 8 1.50 4.12 -0.34
C ILE A 8 1.77 3.19 0.84
N MET A 9 2.96 2.56 0.90
CA MET A 9 3.33 1.71 2.03
C MET A 9 3.35 2.49 3.35
N PHE A 10 3.94 3.70 3.34
CA PHE A 10 3.93 4.59 4.50
C PHE A 10 2.51 4.92 4.95
N LEU A 11 1.64 5.35 4.02
CA LEU A 11 0.27 5.74 4.33
C LEU A 11 -0.53 4.56 4.89
N SER A 12 -0.41 3.37 4.30
CA SER A 12 -1.10 2.18 4.82
C SER A 12 -0.63 1.77 6.22
N GLY A 13 0.68 1.88 6.49
CA GLY A 13 1.23 1.58 7.81
C GLY A 13 0.82 2.61 8.85
N LEU A 14 0.78 3.88 8.46
CA LEU A 14 0.30 4.97 9.30
C LEU A 14 -1.16 4.76 9.66
N LEU A 15 -2.03 4.55 8.66
CA LEU A 15 -3.46 4.33 8.86
C LEU A 15 -3.73 3.09 9.71
N PHE A 16 -3.11 1.95 9.38
CA PHE A 16 -3.29 0.73 10.14
C PHE A 16 -2.79 0.87 11.59
N GLY A 17 -1.59 1.40 11.78
CA GLY A 17 -1.00 1.63 13.10
C GLY A 17 -1.81 2.61 13.94
N SER A 18 -2.23 3.75 13.36
CA SER A 18 -3.02 4.75 14.09
C SER A 18 -4.39 4.20 14.47
N VAL A 19 -5.08 3.47 13.58
CA VAL A 19 -6.41 2.91 13.87
C VAL A 19 -6.33 1.83 14.95
N VAL A 20 -5.37 0.90 14.87
CA VAL A 20 -5.23 -0.18 15.87
C VAL A 20 -4.91 0.41 17.24
N ILE A 21 -3.97 1.34 17.33
CA ILE A 21 -3.60 1.97 18.61
C ILE A 21 -4.73 2.84 19.15
N PHE A 22 -5.42 3.60 18.29
CA PHE A 22 -6.59 4.38 18.71
C PHE A 22 -7.70 3.48 19.26
N LEU A 23 -7.96 2.33 18.64
CA LEU A 23 -8.93 1.35 19.12
C LEU A 23 -8.52 0.73 20.46
N LEU A 24 -7.23 0.42 20.64
CA LEU A 24 -6.69 -0.06 21.92
C LEU A 24 -6.88 0.99 23.01
N CYS A 25 -6.46 2.23 22.77
CA CYS A 25 -6.67 3.33 23.70
C CYS A 25 -8.15 3.61 23.96
N TYR A 26 -9.04 3.44 22.97
CA TYR A 26 -10.49 3.59 23.17
C TYR A 26 -11.07 2.49 24.07
N LYS A 27 -10.62 1.25 23.89
CA LYS A 27 -11.00 0.13 24.77
C LYS A 27 -10.46 0.30 26.18
N GLU A 28 -9.25 0.82 26.31
CA GLU A 28 -8.57 1.07 27.58
C GLU A 28 -9.15 2.30 28.30
N ARG A 29 -9.58 3.34 27.57
CA ARG A 29 -10.38 4.48 28.09
C ARG A 29 -11.68 4.04 28.76
N VAL A 30 -12.31 2.98 28.27
CA VAL A 30 -13.51 2.41 28.88
C VAL A 30 -13.17 1.74 30.22
N LEU A 31 -11.90 1.38 30.45
CA LEU A 31 -11.45 0.61 31.61
C LEU A 31 -10.74 1.47 32.67
N GLU A 32 -9.97 2.50 32.30
CA GLU A 32 -9.34 3.45 33.24
C GLU A 32 -9.36 4.91 32.75
N THR A 33 -10.03 5.76 33.52
CA THR A 33 -9.72 7.18 33.82
C THR A 33 -9.24 8.13 32.70
N GLN A 34 -10.16 8.96 32.18
CA GLN A 34 -10.02 10.38 31.77
C GLN A 34 -8.70 10.87 31.11
N LEU A 35 -8.08 10.16 30.18
CA LEU A 35 -7.16 10.83 29.23
C LEU A 35 -7.98 11.76 28.31
N SER A 36 -7.59 13.01 28.05
CA SER A 36 -8.30 13.86 27.06
C SER A 36 -8.26 13.21 25.66
N LEU A 37 -9.35 13.27 24.88
CA LEU A 37 -9.45 12.69 23.52
C LEU A 37 -8.26 13.09 22.64
N GLU A 38 -7.80 14.32 22.84
CA GLU A 38 -6.67 14.96 22.17
C GLU A 38 -5.34 14.24 22.46
N THR A 39 -5.10 13.84 23.70
CA THR A 39 -3.87 13.16 24.11
C THR A 39 -3.79 11.76 23.50
N SER A 40 -4.90 11.01 23.48
CA SER A 40 -4.90 9.69 22.83
C SER A 40 -4.76 9.78 21.32
N ALA A 41 -5.31 10.82 20.70
CA ALA A 41 -5.12 11.06 19.27
C ALA A 41 -3.64 11.35 18.97
N GLY A 42 -2.97 12.16 19.79
CA GLY A 42 -1.53 12.41 19.69
C GLY A 42 -0.68 11.14 19.81
N ILE A 43 -0.95 10.30 20.81
CA ILE A 43 -0.23 9.03 21.00
C ILE A 43 -0.47 8.07 19.83
N ALA A 44 -1.73 7.92 19.39
CA ALA A 44 -2.07 7.07 18.26
C ALA A 44 -1.42 7.54 16.95
N LEU A 45 -1.36 8.85 16.72
CA LEU A 45 -0.66 9.42 15.57
C LEU A 45 0.86 9.23 15.67
N GLY A 46 1.45 9.38 16.86
CA GLY A 46 2.88 9.13 17.08
C GLY A 46 3.28 7.68 16.79
N ILE A 47 2.54 6.72 17.33
CA ILE A 47 2.80 5.30 17.08
C ILE A 47 2.46 4.91 15.63
N GLY A 48 1.38 5.47 15.08
CA GLY A 48 1.04 5.32 13.67
C GLY A 48 2.15 5.83 12.75
N LEU A 49 2.75 6.98 13.05
CA LEU A 49 3.88 7.52 12.31
C LEU A 49 5.08 6.58 12.37
N LEU A 50 5.44 6.07 13.55
CA LEU A 50 6.51 5.08 13.71
C LEU A 50 6.24 3.81 12.89
N CYS A 51 5.00 3.29 12.94
CA CYS A 51 4.57 2.14 12.14
C CYS A 51 4.66 2.43 10.62
N GLY A 52 4.25 3.63 10.20
CA GLY A 52 4.39 4.12 8.83
C GLY A 52 5.84 4.17 8.37
N LEU A 53 6.76 4.68 9.20
CA LEU A 53 8.20 4.69 8.88
C LEU A 53 8.75 3.26 8.74
N VAL A 54 8.39 2.35 9.65
CA VAL A 54 8.84 0.95 9.61
C VAL A 54 8.34 0.25 8.35
N THR A 55 7.07 0.41 7.99
CA THR A 55 6.48 -0.17 6.76
C THR A 55 7.08 0.44 5.49
N MET A 56 7.50 1.70 5.53
CA MET A 56 8.21 2.37 4.45
C MET A 56 9.66 1.86 4.29
N LEU A 57 10.30 1.47 5.39
CA LEU A 57 11.65 0.91 5.42
C LEU A 57 11.66 -0.55 4.97
N LEU A 58 10.70 -1.35 5.45
CA LEU A 58 10.59 -2.77 5.19
C LEU A 58 9.54 -3.04 4.11
N ARG A 59 10.01 -3.17 2.86
CA ARG A 59 9.14 -3.43 1.68
C ARG A 59 8.18 -4.62 1.87
N SER A 60 8.65 -5.70 2.49
CA SER A 60 7.83 -6.89 2.74
C SER A 60 6.72 -6.62 3.74
N VAL A 61 7.00 -5.84 4.78
CA VAL A 61 6.02 -5.47 5.81
C VAL A 61 5.00 -4.50 5.23
N GLY A 62 5.43 -3.49 4.47
CA GLY A 62 4.51 -2.55 3.80
C GLY A 62 3.57 -3.23 2.78
N LEU A 63 4.05 -4.23 2.03
CA LEU A 63 3.19 -5.02 1.15
C LEU A 63 2.20 -5.90 1.92
N PHE A 64 2.63 -6.44 3.05
CA PHE A 64 1.75 -7.21 3.91
C PHE A 64 0.66 -6.33 4.55
N THR A 65 1.01 -5.15 5.08
CA THR A 65 0.04 -4.23 5.69
C THR A 65 -0.94 -3.66 4.68
N THR A 66 -0.49 -3.28 3.48
CA THR A 66 -1.39 -2.87 2.39
C THR A 66 -2.39 -3.97 2.01
N GLY A 67 -1.92 -5.22 1.90
CA GLY A 67 -2.78 -6.37 1.59
C GLY A 67 -3.77 -6.69 2.72
N LEU A 68 -3.35 -6.61 3.98
CA LEU A 68 -4.23 -6.75 5.13
C LEU A 68 -5.33 -5.70 5.14
N LEU A 69 -4.97 -4.42 4.95
CA LEU A 69 -5.92 -3.31 4.99
C LEU A 69 -6.92 -3.41 3.82
N LEU A 70 -6.47 -3.84 2.64
CA LEU A 70 -7.36 -4.13 1.50
C LEU A 70 -8.31 -5.29 1.81
N GLY A 71 -7.80 -6.41 2.33
CA GLY A 71 -8.64 -7.56 2.62
C GLY A 71 -9.64 -7.31 3.75
N LEU A 72 -9.30 -6.44 4.71
CA LEU A 72 -10.23 -5.97 5.73
C LEU A 72 -11.38 -5.16 5.10
N LEU A 73 -11.08 -4.23 4.19
CA LEU A 73 -12.10 -3.48 3.43
C LEU A 73 -12.97 -4.37 2.56
N LEU A 74 -12.37 -5.38 1.92
CA LEU A 74 -13.10 -6.31 1.08
C LEU A 74 -14.00 -7.22 1.93
N ALA A 75 -13.56 -7.59 3.13
CA ALA A 75 -14.31 -8.44 4.04
C ALA A 75 -15.50 -7.68 4.63
N THR A 76 -15.31 -6.42 5.03
CA THR A 76 -16.41 -5.57 5.46
C THR A 76 -17.43 -5.38 4.34
N ALA A 77 -16.97 -5.10 3.11
CA ALA A 77 -17.88 -5.00 1.95
C ALA A 77 -18.65 -6.31 1.70
N ALA A 78 -17.99 -7.47 1.77
CA ALA A 78 -18.62 -8.77 1.60
C ALA A 78 -19.64 -9.07 2.72
N LEU A 79 -19.33 -8.72 3.97
CA LEU A 79 -20.24 -8.83 5.11
C LEU A 79 -21.48 -7.95 4.94
N LEU A 80 -21.31 -6.71 4.47
CA LEU A 80 -22.43 -5.81 4.21
C LEU A 80 -23.32 -6.31 3.07
N ALA A 81 -22.71 -6.88 2.01
CA ALA A 81 -23.45 -7.48 0.91
C ALA A 81 -24.16 -8.79 1.31
N ALA A 82 -23.59 -9.55 2.24
CA ALA A 82 -24.17 -10.79 2.74
C ALA A 82 -25.22 -10.55 3.84
N ALA A 83 -25.20 -9.41 4.53
CA ALA A 83 -26.13 -9.06 5.61
C ALA A 83 -27.62 -9.25 5.24
N PRO A 84 -28.13 -8.83 4.05
CA PRO A 84 -29.53 -9.08 3.68
C PRO A 84 -29.81 -10.53 3.23
N LEU A 85 -28.79 -11.29 2.85
CA LEU A 85 -28.96 -12.62 2.24
C LEU A 85 -28.83 -13.76 3.26
N LEU A 86 -27.99 -13.59 4.28
CA LEU A 86 -27.68 -14.64 5.23
C LEU A 86 -27.46 -14.04 6.63
N PRO A 87 -28.43 -14.16 7.56
CA PRO A 87 -28.21 -13.76 8.95
C PRO A 87 -27.10 -14.65 9.54
N PRO A 88 -26.02 -14.07 10.11
CA PRO A 88 -24.88 -14.85 10.56
C PRO A 88 -25.29 -15.74 11.76
N PRO A 89 -25.03 -17.06 11.72
CA PRO A 89 -25.44 -17.99 12.78
C PRO A 89 -24.60 -17.83 14.08
N GLY A 90 -23.52 -17.04 14.06
CA GLY A 90 -22.71 -16.78 15.25
C GLY A 90 -21.57 -15.79 15.03
N PRO A 91 -20.93 -15.32 16.12
CA PRO A 91 -19.90 -14.27 16.10
C PRO A 91 -18.58 -14.71 15.43
N TRP A 92 -18.35 -16.02 15.29
CA TRP A 92 -17.14 -16.56 14.67
C TRP A 92 -17.11 -16.41 13.15
N VAL A 93 -18.27 -16.33 12.50
CA VAL A 93 -18.38 -16.19 11.04
C VAL A 93 -17.83 -14.84 10.56
N PRO A 94 -18.27 -13.67 11.09
CA PRO A 94 -17.71 -12.40 10.67
C PRO A 94 -16.22 -12.30 10.99
N VAL A 95 -15.80 -12.73 12.19
CA VAL A 95 -14.39 -12.72 12.60
C VAL A 95 -13.53 -13.60 11.69
N GLY A 96 -13.99 -14.81 11.38
CA GLY A 96 -13.31 -15.73 10.47
C GLY A 96 -13.23 -15.19 9.05
N SER A 97 -14.29 -14.55 8.55
CA SER A 97 -14.29 -13.93 7.22
C SER A 97 -13.33 -12.73 7.13
N LEU A 98 -13.31 -11.87 8.15
CA LEU A 98 -12.39 -10.73 8.26
C LEU A 98 -10.95 -11.21 8.27
N LEU A 99 -10.62 -12.15 9.16
CA LEU A 99 -9.27 -12.65 9.30
C LEU A 99 -8.82 -13.44 8.08
N GLY A 100 -9.68 -14.31 7.56
CA GLY A 100 -9.40 -15.15 6.39
C GLY A 100 -9.16 -14.33 5.12
N LEU A 101 -10.05 -13.36 4.83
CA LEU A 101 -9.92 -12.55 3.63
C LEU A 101 -8.80 -11.50 3.75
N ALA A 102 -8.58 -10.94 4.95
CA ALA A 102 -7.41 -10.09 5.23
C ALA A 102 -6.11 -10.85 4.99
N LEU A 103 -5.97 -12.05 5.54
CA LEU A 103 -4.76 -12.87 5.39
C LEU A 103 -4.58 -13.32 3.94
N LEU A 104 -5.65 -13.74 3.26
CA LEU A 104 -5.60 -14.13 1.84
C LEU A 104 -5.10 -12.96 0.98
N CYS A 105 -5.64 -11.76 1.17
CA CYS A 105 -5.20 -10.57 0.45
C CYS A 105 -3.76 -10.19 0.80
N ALA A 106 -3.34 -10.37 2.05
CA ALA A 106 -1.97 -10.10 2.48
C ALA A 106 -0.96 -11.07 1.84
N LEU A 107 -1.28 -12.37 1.75
CA LEU A 107 -0.45 -13.35 1.06
C LEU A 107 -0.41 -13.11 -0.45
N LEU A 108 -1.56 -12.75 -1.03
CA LEU A 108 -1.64 -12.41 -2.43
C LEU A 108 -0.79 -11.15 -2.72
N ALA A 109 -0.72 -10.19 -1.78
CA ALA A 109 0.07 -8.95 -1.92
C ALA A 109 1.58 -9.24 -2.00
N LEU A 110 2.04 -10.29 -1.32
CA LEU A 110 3.41 -10.78 -1.43
C LEU A 110 3.67 -11.43 -2.81
N ARG A 111 2.68 -12.12 -3.37
CA ARG A 111 2.83 -12.87 -4.62
C ARG A 111 2.68 -11.98 -5.87
N TRP A 112 1.76 -11.01 -5.84
CA TRP A 112 1.42 -10.12 -6.96
C TRP A 112 1.43 -8.64 -6.55
N PRO A 113 2.59 -8.09 -6.14
CA PRO A 113 2.67 -6.76 -5.53
C PRO A 113 2.23 -5.63 -6.46
N LYS A 114 2.32 -5.78 -7.78
CA LYS A 114 1.87 -4.76 -8.73
C LYS A 114 0.35 -4.71 -8.87
N ALA A 115 -0.27 -5.86 -9.10
CA ALA A 115 -1.72 -5.94 -9.26
C ALA A 115 -2.42 -5.50 -7.98
N LEU A 116 -1.92 -5.93 -6.83
CA LEU A 116 -2.54 -5.58 -5.56
C LEU A 116 -2.31 -4.16 -5.10
N THR A 117 -1.19 -3.51 -5.48
CA THR A 117 -1.06 -2.08 -5.18
C THR A 117 -1.99 -1.22 -6.01
N ILE A 118 -2.21 -1.57 -7.28
CA ILE A 118 -3.22 -0.92 -8.14
C ILE A 118 -4.60 -1.11 -7.49
N LEU A 119 -5.01 -2.37 -7.26
CA LEU A 119 -6.29 -2.70 -6.64
C LEU A 119 -6.49 -2.00 -5.28
N SER A 120 -5.47 -2.03 -4.43
CA SER A 120 -5.47 -1.38 -3.13
C SER A 120 -5.73 0.12 -3.27
N THR A 121 -4.97 0.84 -4.11
CA THR A 121 -5.16 2.29 -4.28
C THR A 121 -6.53 2.66 -4.87
N ALA A 122 -7.08 1.84 -5.76
CA ALA A 122 -8.43 2.04 -6.30
C ALA A 122 -9.49 1.87 -5.21
N VAL A 123 -9.44 0.77 -4.45
CA VAL A 123 -10.41 0.47 -3.40
C VAL A 123 -10.29 1.45 -2.23
N PHE A 124 -9.08 1.85 -1.82
CA PHE A 124 -8.89 2.90 -0.81
C PHE A 124 -9.41 4.25 -1.26
N GLY A 125 -9.16 4.63 -2.52
CA GLY A 125 -9.69 5.87 -3.07
C GLY A 125 -11.22 5.88 -3.09
N ALA A 126 -11.84 4.79 -3.55
CA ALA A 126 -13.29 4.63 -3.52
C ALA A 126 -13.84 4.66 -2.10
N ALA A 127 -13.18 3.98 -1.15
CA ALA A 127 -13.55 3.99 0.26
C ALA A 127 -13.60 5.41 0.83
N VAL A 128 -12.55 6.20 0.60
CA VAL A 128 -12.48 7.58 1.09
C VAL A 128 -13.60 8.43 0.49
N VAL A 129 -13.85 8.31 -0.83
CA VAL A 129 -14.95 9.05 -1.50
C VAL A 129 -16.31 8.64 -0.91
N VAL A 130 -16.55 7.35 -0.71
CA VAL A 130 -17.80 6.86 -0.12
C VAL A 130 -17.98 7.38 1.31
N VAL A 131 -16.94 7.36 2.13
CA VAL A 131 -16.97 7.92 3.49
C VAL A 131 -17.24 9.43 3.47
N CYS A 132 -16.65 10.18 2.53
CA CYS A 132 -16.93 11.60 2.37
C CYS A 132 -18.40 11.84 1.99
N VAL A 133 -18.95 11.08 1.04
CA VAL A 133 -20.36 11.18 0.65
C VAL A 133 -21.28 10.80 1.83
N ASP A 134 -20.97 9.72 2.54
CA ASP A 134 -21.71 9.28 3.73
C ASP A 134 -21.72 10.33 4.84
N TYR A 135 -20.61 11.03 5.07
CA TYR A 135 -20.54 12.15 6.01
C TYR A 135 -21.48 13.30 5.62
N PHE A 136 -21.54 13.68 4.34
CA PHE A 136 -22.39 14.77 3.88
C PHE A 136 -23.88 14.41 3.82
N VAL A 137 -24.22 13.15 3.49
CA VAL A 137 -25.60 12.71 3.29
C VAL A 137 -26.24 12.20 4.59
N GLU A 138 -25.52 11.38 5.35
CA GLU A 138 -26.08 10.66 6.51
C GLU A 138 -25.27 10.83 7.81
N ALA A 139 -24.29 11.74 7.85
CA ALA A 139 -23.46 12.02 9.02
C ALA A 139 -22.79 10.77 9.65
N LEU A 140 -22.23 9.89 8.81
CA LEU A 140 -21.55 8.64 9.19
C LEU A 140 -22.47 7.47 9.61
N ALA A 141 -23.74 7.48 9.20
CA ALA A 141 -24.66 6.38 9.47
C ALA A 141 -24.16 5.04 8.90
N LEU A 142 -23.51 5.02 7.73
CA LEU A 142 -22.94 3.78 7.17
C LEU A 142 -21.81 3.23 8.03
N VAL A 143 -20.95 4.10 8.59
CA VAL A 143 -19.86 3.69 9.48
C VAL A 143 -20.40 3.12 10.79
N LEU A 144 -21.45 3.71 11.34
CA LEU A 144 -22.14 3.18 12.52
C LEU A 144 -22.82 1.84 12.22
N TYR A 145 -23.44 1.69 11.05
CA TYR A 145 -24.01 0.43 10.60
C TYR A 145 -22.96 -0.69 10.48
N VAL A 146 -21.79 -0.39 9.89
CA VAL A 146 -20.65 -1.33 9.84
C VAL A 146 -20.20 -1.71 11.23
N TYR A 147 -20.10 -0.73 12.14
CA TYR A 147 -19.72 -0.96 13.52
C TYR A 147 -20.72 -1.88 14.26
N ASP A 148 -22.01 -1.65 14.07
CA ASP A 148 -23.09 -2.44 14.68
C ASP A 148 -23.13 -3.86 14.10
N CYS A 149 -22.94 -4.02 12.79
CA CYS A 149 -22.77 -5.34 12.16
C CYS A 149 -21.56 -6.10 12.72
N LEU A 150 -20.42 -5.42 12.93
CA LEU A 150 -19.23 -6.03 13.53
C LEU A 150 -19.44 -6.40 14.99
N ARG A 151 -20.30 -5.68 15.71
CA ARG A 151 -20.68 -5.98 17.11
C ARG A 151 -21.81 -6.99 17.25
N LEU A 152 -22.38 -7.49 16.15
CA LEU A 152 -23.63 -8.27 16.16
C LEU A 152 -24.77 -7.56 16.93
N ALA A 153 -24.77 -6.23 16.94
CA ALA A 153 -25.86 -5.45 17.51
C ALA A 153 -27.08 -5.49 16.56
N PRO A 154 -28.33 -5.33 17.05
CA PRO A 154 -29.52 -5.34 16.21
C PRO A 154 -29.41 -4.23 15.16
N VAL A 155 -29.27 -4.66 13.91
CA VAL A 155 -29.00 -3.82 12.75
C VAL A 155 -30.25 -3.01 12.43
N ARG A 156 -30.16 -1.68 12.50
CA ARG A 156 -31.26 -0.80 12.03
C ARG A 156 -31.37 -0.92 10.51
N PRO A 157 -32.57 -0.96 9.93
CA PRO A 157 -32.74 -1.09 8.48
C PRO A 157 -32.06 0.10 7.79
N LEU A 158 -31.21 -0.21 6.82
CA LEU A 158 -30.53 0.78 6.00
C LEU A 158 -31.58 1.54 5.18
N CYS A 159 -31.64 2.86 5.30
CA CYS A 159 -32.51 3.69 4.47
C CYS A 159 -32.09 3.59 2.98
N TRP A 160 -32.98 3.99 2.07
CA TRP A 160 -32.71 4.05 0.62
C TRP A 160 -31.36 4.74 0.26
N PRO A 161 -30.94 5.84 0.91
CA PRO A 161 -29.66 6.48 0.62
C PRO A 161 -28.46 5.62 1.06
N GLY A 162 -28.46 5.04 2.26
CA GLY A 162 -27.43 4.09 2.67
C GLY A 162 -27.26 2.88 1.74
N GLY A 163 -28.36 2.36 1.17
CA GLY A 163 -28.29 1.32 0.13
C GLY A 163 -27.63 1.78 -1.17
N ALA A 164 -27.89 3.02 -1.60
CA ALA A 164 -27.25 3.62 -2.76
C ALA A 164 -25.75 3.90 -2.53
N VAL A 165 -25.39 4.37 -1.34
CA VAL A 165 -24.00 4.60 -0.93
C VAL A 165 -23.22 3.28 -0.88
N LEU A 166 -23.85 2.20 -0.39
CA LEU A 166 -23.25 0.85 -0.40
C LEU A 166 -23.01 0.32 -1.82
N GLY A 167 -23.95 0.56 -2.74
CA GLY A 167 -23.82 0.20 -4.15
C GLY A 167 -22.81 1.06 -4.93
N ALA A 168 -22.61 2.31 -4.51
CA ALA A 168 -21.65 3.22 -5.13
C ALA A 168 -20.19 2.77 -4.91
N TRP A 169 -19.89 2.13 -3.78
CA TRP A 169 -18.54 1.65 -3.46
C TRP A 169 -17.93 0.71 -4.52
N PRO A 170 -18.55 -0.43 -4.88
CA PRO A 170 -18.00 -1.33 -5.88
C PRO A 170 -17.97 -0.69 -7.26
N ALA A 171 -18.96 0.15 -7.61
CA ALA A 171 -18.97 0.87 -8.89
C ALA A 171 -17.79 1.84 -9.02
N LEU A 172 -17.52 2.64 -7.97
CA LEU A 172 -16.38 3.55 -7.91
C LEU A 172 -15.05 2.80 -7.91
N SER A 173 -14.98 1.66 -7.23
CA SER A 173 -13.80 0.79 -7.24
C SER A 173 -13.52 0.25 -8.64
N LEU A 174 -14.54 -0.25 -9.34
CA LEU A 174 -14.43 -0.71 -10.72
C LEU A 174 -14.02 0.42 -11.66
N LEU A 175 -14.63 1.60 -11.54
CA LEU A 175 -14.25 2.78 -12.32
C LEU A 175 -12.79 3.17 -12.07
N ALA A 176 -12.34 3.18 -10.82
CA ALA A 176 -10.95 3.49 -10.47
C ALA A 176 -9.98 2.44 -11.03
N ILE A 177 -10.33 1.16 -10.99
CA ILE A 177 -9.53 0.08 -11.61
C ILE A 177 -9.46 0.27 -13.13
N LEU A 178 -10.59 0.55 -13.78
CA LEU A 178 -10.64 0.78 -15.23
C LEU A 178 -9.84 2.02 -15.62
N LEU A 179 -9.94 3.11 -14.85
CA LEU A 179 -9.17 4.33 -15.06
C LEU A 179 -7.68 4.05 -14.91
N GLN A 180 -7.28 3.36 -13.83
CA GLN A 180 -5.89 2.95 -13.61
C GLN A 180 -5.42 2.00 -14.71
N TRP A 181 -6.26 1.09 -15.21
CA TRP A 181 -5.88 0.16 -16.27
C TRP A 181 -5.72 0.86 -17.61
N LYS A 182 -6.62 1.79 -17.96
CA LYS A 182 -6.51 2.62 -19.18
C LYS A 182 -5.27 3.52 -19.13
N LEU A 183 -5.05 4.23 -18.02
CA LEU A 183 -3.84 5.03 -17.81
C LEU A 183 -2.56 4.18 -17.78
N THR A 184 -2.63 2.93 -17.29
CA THR A 184 -1.47 2.01 -17.27
C THR A 184 -1.22 1.37 -18.64
N ALA A 185 -2.25 1.19 -19.47
CA ALA A 185 -2.12 0.70 -20.83
C ALA A 185 -1.45 1.75 -21.75
N ASP A 186 -1.78 3.03 -21.56
CA ASP A 186 -1.16 4.15 -22.29
C ASP A 186 0.19 4.58 -21.66
N GLY A 187 0.40 4.26 -20.38
CA GLY A 187 1.58 4.60 -19.59
C GLY A 187 2.76 3.64 -19.76
N VAL A 188 3.45 3.75 -20.91
CA VAL A 188 4.90 3.55 -21.09
C VAL A 188 5.61 2.65 -20.05
N SER A 189 5.77 1.37 -20.40
CA SER A 189 6.99 0.53 -20.41
C SER A 189 8.20 0.76 -19.46
N HIS A 190 8.17 1.56 -18.40
CA HIS A 190 9.34 1.82 -17.55
C HIS A 190 9.63 0.71 -16.55
N THR A 191 8.63 -0.08 -16.16
CA THR A 191 8.82 -1.20 -15.23
C THR A 191 9.51 -2.39 -15.91
N ASN A 192 9.28 -2.58 -17.21
CA ASN A 192 10.02 -3.54 -18.03
C ASN A 192 11.46 -3.09 -18.25
N VAL A 193 11.73 -1.78 -18.38
CA VAL A 193 13.11 -1.27 -18.51
C VAL A 193 13.93 -1.45 -17.23
N VAL A 194 13.34 -1.31 -16.03
CA VAL A 194 14.09 -1.52 -14.76
C VAL A 194 14.39 -3.00 -14.51
N LEU A 195 13.43 -3.90 -14.79
CA LEU A 195 13.65 -5.35 -14.75
C LEU A 195 14.63 -5.79 -15.85
N SER A 196 14.50 -5.26 -17.06
CA SER A 196 15.41 -5.51 -18.19
C SER A 196 16.82 -5.01 -17.90
N ARG A 197 17.03 -3.85 -17.26
CA ARG A 197 18.37 -3.38 -16.87
C ARG A 197 19.00 -4.27 -15.79
N ARG A 198 18.22 -4.78 -14.83
CA ARG A 198 18.71 -5.75 -13.83
C ARG A 198 19.01 -7.12 -14.45
N GLN A 199 18.13 -7.63 -15.33
CA GLN A 199 18.39 -8.85 -16.09
C GLN A 199 19.59 -8.69 -17.03
N LYS A 200 19.74 -7.55 -17.71
CA LYS A 200 20.92 -7.22 -18.53
C LYS A 200 22.18 -7.14 -17.67
N ARG A 201 22.14 -6.54 -16.48
CA ARG A 201 23.28 -6.55 -15.55
C ARG A 201 23.62 -7.96 -15.06
N LEU A 202 22.63 -8.80 -14.75
CA LEU A 202 22.85 -10.18 -14.34
C LEU A 202 23.33 -11.07 -15.50
N GLN A 203 22.86 -10.83 -16.72
CA GLN A 203 23.38 -11.48 -17.93
C GLN A 203 24.81 -11.02 -18.24
N LEU A 204 25.13 -9.73 -18.09
CA LEU A 204 26.50 -9.23 -18.22
C LEU A 204 27.43 -9.81 -17.15
N LEU A 205 26.97 -9.97 -15.91
CA LEU A 205 27.73 -10.66 -14.86
C LEU A 205 27.92 -12.15 -15.20
N ARG A 206 26.89 -12.84 -15.70
CA ARG A 206 27.02 -14.22 -16.19
C ARG A 206 27.94 -14.36 -17.40
N ILE A 207 27.95 -13.40 -18.33
CA ILE A 207 28.86 -13.40 -19.49
C ILE A 207 30.30 -13.17 -19.03
N ARG A 208 30.53 -12.26 -18.06
CA ARG A 208 31.86 -12.09 -17.43
C ARG A 208 32.31 -13.33 -16.66
N GLN A 209 31.38 -14.06 -16.03
CA GLN A 209 31.70 -15.32 -15.32
C GLN A 209 31.87 -16.51 -16.27
N LYS A 210 31.12 -16.56 -17.38
CA LYS A 210 31.25 -17.55 -18.46
C LYS A 210 32.36 -17.22 -19.45
N ALA A 211 33.19 -16.23 -19.17
CA ALA A 211 34.48 -16.07 -19.81
C ALA A 211 35.58 -16.69 -18.94
N PRO A 212 35.66 -18.03 -18.77
CA PRO A 212 36.87 -18.65 -18.30
C PRO A 212 37.89 -18.68 -19.45
N CYS A 213 39.13 -18.29 -19.14
CA CYS A 213 40.35 -18.78 -19.78
C CYS A 213 40.30 -19.01 -21.30
N ARG A 214 40.25 -17.93 -22.09
CA ARG A 214 40.80 -17.96 -23.46
C ARG A 214 41.84 -16.87 -23.60
N GLN A 215 42.95 -17.05 -22.91
CA GLN A 215 44.31 -16.66 -23.30
C GLN A 215 45.19 -16.78 -22.04
N ASP A 216 45.83 -17.93 -21.89
CA ASP A 216 47.18 -18.00 -21.34
C ASP A 216 47.93 -19.07 -22.12
N PRO A 217 49.18 -18.78 -22.52
CA PRO A 217 50.29 -19.16 -21.65
C PRO A 217 51.29 -18.03 -21.37
N ALA A 218 51.32 -17.56 -20.10
CA ALA A 218 52.44 -17.13 -19.21
C ALA A 218 53.62 -16.22 -19.70
N PRO A 219 54.37 -15.49 -18.83
CA PRO A 219 54.18 -15.08 -17.40
C PRO A 219 54.34 -13.54 -17.11
N CYS A 220 53.96 -13.12 -15.89
CA CYS A 220 54.04 -11.79 -15.20
C CYS A 220 55.37 -10.98 -15.37
N PRO A 221 55.49 -9.63 -15.13
CA PRO A 221 54.96 -8.87 -13.97
C PRO A 221 54.50 -7.41 -14.21
N GLY A 222 53.93 -6.79 -13.17
CA GLY A 222 53.11 -5.59 -13.21
C GLY A 222 53.74 -4.30 -13.76
N THR A 223 52.87 -3.43 -14.26
CA THR A 223 53.17 -2.00 -14.37
C THR A 223 51.89 -1.19 -14.20
N TYR A 224 51.94 -0.26 -13.25
CA TYR A 224 50.91 0.67 -12.81
C TYR A 224 50.17 1.32 -14.00
N ARG A 225 48.87 1.05 -14.12
CA ARG A 225 48.00 1.76 -15.08
C ARG A 225 47.74 3.19 -14.56
N ARG A 226 48.66 4.10 -14.86
CA ARG A 226 48.49 5.56 -14.67
C ARG A 226 47.20 6.01 -15.36
N LYS A 227 46.30 6.64 -14.60
CA LYS A 227 45.20 7.45 -15.17
C LYS A 227 45.82 8.58 -16.00
N PRO A 228 45.36 8.86 -17.23
CA PRO A 228 45.80 10.05 -17.95
C PRO A 228 45.29 11.32 -17.25
N PRO A 229 46.10 12.38 -17.12
CA PRO A 229 45.65 13.64 -16.54
C PRO A 229 44.66 14.35 -17.47
N PRO A 230 43.72 15.14 -16.94
CA PRO A 230 42.78 15.91 -17.76
C PRO A 230 43.52 17.02 -18.53
N MET A 231 43.33 17.06 -19.84
CA MET A 231 43.83 18.13 -20.71
C MET A 231 43.23 19.48 -20.31
N GLN A 232 44.09 20.41 -19.91
CA GLN A 232 43.76 21.80 -19.66
C GLN A 232 43.60 22.51 -21.00
N ARG A 233 42.39 23.01 -21.31
CA ARG A 233 42.12 23.77 -22.53
C ARG A 233 42.80 25.14 -22.43
N TYR A 234 43.71 25.38 -23.36
CA TYR A 234 44.29 26.69 -23.66
C TYR A 234 43.16 27.62 -24.15
N ALA A 235 42.95 28.76 -23.49
CA ALA A 235 42.17 29.87 -24.00
C ALA A 235 43.16 30.98 -24.37
N GLY A 236 43.14 31.38 -25.64
CA GLY A 236 44.12 32.29 -26.24
C GLY A 236 43.97 33.75 -25.83
N ASP A 237 45.09 34.44 -26.03
CA ASP A 237 45.25 35.82 -26.52
C ASP A 237 44.15 36.84 -26.25
N VAL A 238 44.43 37.82 -25.38
CA VAL A 238 43.98 39.21 -25.55
C VAL A 238 45.11 40.15 -25.10
N LEU A 239 45.30 41.19 -25.92
CA LEU A 239 46.39 42.14 -26.00
C LEU A 239 46.67 42.98 -24.74
N ALA A 240 47.90 43.50 -24.71
CA ALA A 240 48.41 44.64 -23.94
C ALA A 240 47.57 45.93 -24.15
N PRO A 241 47.79 47.00 -23.36
CA PRO A 241 49.04 47.77 -23.36
C PRO A 241 49.81 47.77 -22.04
#